data_AF-A0A9Q0N3E0-F1
#
_entry.id   AF-A0A9Q0N3E0-F1
#
_cell.length_a   1.000
_cell.length_b   1.000
_cell.length_c   1.000
_cell.angle_alpha   90.00
_cell.angle_beta   90.00
_cell.angle_gamma   90.00
#
_symmetry.space_group_name_H-M   'P 1'
#
loop_
_entity.id
_entity.type
_entity.pdbx_description
1 polymer ?
#
loop_
_entity_poly.entity_id
_entity_poly.type
_entity_poly.pdbx_seq_one_letter_code
_entity_poly.pdbx_strand_id
1 'polypeptide(L)'
;MDDTRVIEFLLQRSPIYNKLDQLRKEVWENPQADDYFQWMQNSADTATPNLKVFFRDMMCKIAKEMDEVTQFLTDIEAHRKKRHRAPPPKVLDLCMAPGGFSEQVRQSLCPLTEINGITLPLWLGGHELL
;
A
#
# COMPACT_ATOMS: atom_id res chain seq x y z
N MET A 1 -9.41 27.92 7.06
CA MET A 1 -10.05 27.43 8.30
C MET A 1 -8.95 27.26 9.32
N ASP A 2 -9.22 27.55 10.59
CA ASP A 2 -8.24 27.42 11.67
C ASP A 2 -8.27 25.96 12.17
N ASP A 3 -7.39 25.13 11.60
CA ASP A 3 -7.33 23.68 11.83
C ASP A 3 -7.10 23.33 13.32
N THR A 4 -6.56 24.27 14.09
CA THR A 4 -6.29 24.17 15.53
C THR A 4 -7.52 23.74 16.31
N ARG A 5 -8.71 24.28 15.99
CA ARG A 5 -9.96 23.95 16.71
C ARG A 5 -10.46 22.54 16.43
N VAL A 6 -10.21 22.03 15.22
CA VAL A 6 -10.57 20.65 14.85
C VAL A 6 -9.67 19.67 15.57
N ILE A 7 -8.36 19.97 15.63
CA ILE A 7 -7.38 19.14 16.33
C ILE A 7 -7.71 19.09 17.83
N GLU A 8 -7.95 20.23 18.48
CA GLU A 8 -8.33 20.28 19.90
C GLU A 8 -9.62 19.48 20.18
N PHE A 9 -10.63 19.63 19.31
CA PHE A 9 -11.88 18.88 19.42
C PHE A 9 -11.64 17.37 19.36
N LEU A 10 -10.80 16.90 18.43
CA LEU A 10 -10.47 15.49 18.26
C LEU A 10 -9.62 14.96 19.42
N LEU A 11 -8.64 15.72 19.89
CA LEU A 11 -7.79 15.34 21.03
C LEU A 11 -8.59 15.12 22.31
N GLN A 12 -9.65 15.91 22.52
CA GLN A 12 -10.51 15.81 23.71
C GLN A 12 -11.54 14.67 23.62
N ARG A 13 -11.99 14.31 22.40
CA ARG A 13 -13.15 13.42 22.22
C ARG A 13 -12.84 12.06 21.59
N SER A 14 -11.68 11.91 20.94
CA SER A 14 -11.26 10.66 20.32
C SER A 14 -9.99 10.13 21.01
N PRO A 15 -10.11 9.14 21.90
CA PRO A 15 -8.95 8.50 22.53
C PRO A 15 -7.99 7.89 21.51
N ILE A 16 -8.52 7.38 20.39
CA ILE A 16 -7.71 6.83 19.29
C ILE A 16 -6.88 7.95 18.66
N TYR A 17 -7.51 9.08 18.32
CA TYR A 17 -6.79 10.20 17.73
C TYR A 17 -5.74 10.76 18.69
N ASN A 18 -6.06 10.88 19.98
CA ASN A 18 -5.13 11.33 21.01
C ASN A 18 -3.89 10.43 21.08
N LYS A 19 -4.07 9.10 21.08
CA LYS A 19 -2.97 8.14 21.06
C LYS A 19 -2.14 8.22 19.79
N LEU A 20 -2.79 8.37 18.63
CA LEU A 20 -2.08 8.56 17.36
C LEU A 20 -1.27 9.85 17.34
N ASP A 21 -1.79 10.95 17.89
CA ASP A 21 -1.06 12.22 18.00
C ASP A 21 0.16 12.12 18.93
N GLN A 22 0.05 11.37 20.03
CA GLN A 22 1.18 11.08 20.92
C GLN A 22 2.28 10.28 20.20
N LEU A 23 1.92 9.15 19.58
CA LEU A 23 2.86 8.32 18.81
C LEU A 23 3.52 9.12 17.67
N ARG A 24 2.73 9.94 16.99
CA ARG A 24 3.19 10.84 15.94
C ARG A 24 4.27 11.80 16.46
N LYS A 25 4.08 12.42 17.62
CA LYS A 25 5.08 13.29 18.26
C LYS A 25 6.33 12.52 18.66
N GLU A 26 6.16 11.36 19.29
CA GLU A 26 7.28 10.49 19.68
C GLU A 26 8.18 10.11 18.49
N VAL A 27 7.58 9.88 17.32
CA VAL A 27 8.33 9.56 16.10
C VAL A 27 8.90 10.82 15.45
N TRP A 28 8.11 11.89 15.27
CA TRP A 28 8.57 13.10 14.58
C TRP A 28 9.57 13.95 15.37
N GLU A 29 9.62 13.82 16.69
CA GLU A 29 10.60 14.51 17.54
C GLU A 29 11.85 13.65 17.80
N ASN A 30 11.89 12.40 17.30
CA ASN A 30 13.03 11.50 17.48
C ASN A 30 13.98 11.55 16.27
N PRO A 31 15.19 12.13 16.40
CA PRO A 31 16.14 12.20 15.28
C PRO A 31 16.61 10.82 14.79
N GLN A 32 16.55 9.77 15.63
CA GLN A 32 16.88 8.40 15.19
C GLN A 32 15.83 7.83 14.24
N ALA A 33 14.59 8.33 14.30
CA ALA A 33 13.56 7.94 13.35
C ALA A 33 13.95 8.42 11.94
N ASP A 34 14.46 9.65 11.81
CA ASP A 34 14.92 10.20 10.53
C ASP A 34 16.07 9.36 9.94
N ASP A 35 17.07 9.00 10.75
CA ASP A 35 18.17 8.12 10.33
C ASP A 35 17.65 6.76 9.84
N TYR A 36 16.67 6.19 10.55
CA TYR A 36 16.05 4.92 10.18
C TYR A 36 15.25 5.02 8.88
N PHE A 37 14.45 6.08 8.69
CA PHE A 37 13.73 6.33 7.45
C PHE A 37 14.69 6.53 6.27
N GLN A 38 15.78 7.27 6.46
CA GLN A 38 16.80 7.45 5.44
C GLN A 38 17.47 6.13 5.07
N TRP A 39 17.77 5.28 6.07
CA TRP A 39 18.31 3.95 5.82
C TRP A 39 17.33 3.05 5.04
N MET A 40 16.04 3.07 5.39
CA MET A 40 15.01 2.32 4.66
C MET A 40 14.89 2.81 3.21
N GLN A 41 14.86 4.13 3.01
CA GLN A 41 14.81 4.73 1.67
C GLN A 41 16.03 4.32 0.84
N ASN A 42 17.24 4.46 1.40
CA ASN A 42 18.48 4.06 0.73
C ASN A 42 18.47 2.56 0.38
N SER A 43 17.94 1.72 1.26
CA SER A 43 17.85 0.26 1.03
C SER A 43 16.89 -0.08 -0.11
N ALA A 44 15.79 0.67 -0.25
CA ALA A 44 14.85 0.53 -1.36
C ALA A 44 15.43 1.06 -2.68
N ASP A 45 16.07 2.24 -2.65
CA ASP A 45 16.65 2.90 -3.82
C ASP A 45 17.86 2.15 -4.39
N THR A 46 18.67 1.55 -3.52
CA THR A 46 19.88 0.80 -3.90
C THR A 46 19.64 -0.70 -4.00
N ALA A 47 18.37 -1.13 -4.01
CA ALA A 47 18.02 -2.55 -4.04
C ALA A 47 18.60 -3.23 -5.30
N THR A 48 19.44 -4.24 -5.07
CA THR A 48 19.94 -5.11 -6.13
C THR A 48 18.78 -5.83 -6.84
N PRO A 49 18.94 -6.29 -8.09
CA PRO A 49 17.88 -7.03 -8.79
C PRO A 49 17.30 -8.19 -7.97
N ASN A 50 18.14 -8.97 -7.29
CA ASN A 50 17.71 -10.06 -6.42
C ASN A 50 16.88 -9.56 -5.23
N LEU A 51 17.25 -8.41 -4.64
CA LEU A 51 16.51 -7.81 -3.54
C LEU A 51 15.17 -7.24 -3.99
N LYS A 52 15.09 -6.67 -5.20
CA LYS A 52 13.81 -6.24 -5.80
C LYS A 52 12.85 -7.43 -5.97
N VAL A 53 13.34 -8.58 -6.47
CA VAL A 53 12.55 -9.81 -6.57
C VAL A 53 12.09 -10.29 -5.19
N PHE A 54 12.98 -10.27 -4.20
CA PHE A 54 12.61 -10.60 -2.82
C PHE A 54 11.49 -9.69 -2.29
N PHE A 55 11.58 -8.38 -2.49
CA PHE A 55 10.53 -7.45 -2.08
C PHE A 55 9.21 -7.68 -2.81
N ARG A 56 9.25 -7.97 -4.11
CA ARG A 56 8.07 -8.37 -4.88
C ARG A 56 7.42 -9.60 -4.27
N ASP A 57 8.18 -10.66 -4.03
CA ASP A 57 7.67 -11.93 -3.50
C ASP A 57 7.10 -11.76 -2.08
N MET A 58 7.76 -10.95 -1.26
CA MET A 58 7.26 -10.56 0.06
C MET A 58 5.90 -9.86 -0.03
N MET A 59 5.74 -8.88 -0.94
CA MET A 59 4.45 -8.21 -1.13
C MET A 59 3.37 -9.15 -1.67
N CYS A 60 3.69 -10.03 -2.63
CA CYS A 60 2.75 -11.05 -3.10
C CYS A 60 2.28 -11.94 -1.95
N LYS A 61 3.19 -12.37 -1.08
CA LYS A 61 2.88 -13.16 0.10
C LYS A 61 1.96 -12.39 1.06
N ILE A 62 2.28 -11.15 1.39
CA ILE A 62 1.44 -10.31 2.26
C ILE A 62 0.04 -10.14 1.65
N ALA A 63 -0.04 -9.83 0.35
CA ALA A 63 -1.31 -9.67 -0.35
C ALA A 63 -2.17 -10.93 -0.28
N LYS A 64 -1.55 -12.11 -0.46
CA LYS A 64 -2.21 -13.40 -0.35
C LYS A 64 -2.69 -13.65 1.08
N GLU A 65 -1.85 -13.44 2.09
CA GLU A 65 -2.23 -13.64 3.50
C GLU A 65 -3.37 -12.70 3.90
N MET A 66 -3.36 -11.45 3.42
CA MET A 66 -4.47 -10.51 3.62
C MET A 66 -5.77 -11.01 2.97
N ASP A 67 -5.71 -11.51 1.74
CA ASP A 67 -6.88 -12.06 1.06
C ASP A 67 -7.37 -13.36 1.72
N GLU A 68 -6.49 -14.20 2.24
CA GLU A 68 -6.88 -15.40 3.00
C GLU A 68 -7.69 -15.05 4.25
N VAL A 69 -7.33 -13.98 4.95
CA VAL A 69 -8.05 -13.54 6.16
C VAL A 69 -9.35 -12.78 5.80
N THR A 70 -9.30 -11.92 4.79
CA THR A 70 -10.40 -11.00 4.47
C THR A 70 -11.37 -11.54 3.42
N GLN A 71 -10.94 -12.52 2.63
CA GLN A 71 -11.63 -13.07 1.46
C GLN A 71 -12.01 -12.01 0.41
N PHE A 72 -11.38 -10.83 0.44
CA PHE A 72 -11.81 -9.68 -0.33
C PHE A 72 -11.78 -9.90 -1.85
N LEU A 73 -10.69 -10.44 -2.40
CA LEU A 73 -10.56 -10.72 -3.83
C LEU A 73 -11.44 -11.91 -4.24
N THR A 74 -11.53 -12.92 -3.37
CA THR A 74 -12.43 -14.07 -3.56
C THR A 74 -13.88 -13.61 -3.69
N ASP A 75 -14.34 -12.72 -2.82
CA ASP A 75 -15.69 -12.16 -2.84
C ASP A 75 -15.94 -11.33 -4.09
N ILE A 76 -14.99 -10.48 -4.51
CA ILE A 76 -15.09 -9.71 -5.76
C ILE A 76 -15.33 -10.65 -6.95
N GLU A 77 -14.52 -11.70 -7.10
CA GLU A 77 -14.64 -12.62 -8.24
C GLU A 77 -15.93 -13.45 -8.16
N ALA A 78 -16.34 -13.88 -6.96
CA ALA A 78 -17.60 -14.60 -6.75
C ALA A 78 -18.82 -13.73 -7.11
N HIS A 79 -18.83 -12.46 -6.69
CA HIS A 79 -19.87 -11.50 -7.04
C HIS A 79 -19.92 -11.22 -8.55
N ARG A 80 -18.76 -11.13 -9.21
CA ARG A 80 -18.66 -10.97 -10.65
C ARG A 80 -19.29 -12.16 -11.39
N LYS A 81 -18.93 -13.39 -11.02
CA LYS A 81 -19.44 -14.63 -11.65
C LYS A 81 -20.96 -14.78 -11.54
N LYS A 82 -21.58 -14.27 -10.47
CA LYS A 82 -23.04 -14.29 -10.27
C LYS A 82 -23.79 -13.34 -11.21
N ARG A 83 -23.12 -12.34 -11.79
CA ARG A 83 -23.73 -11.33 -12.65
C ARG A 83 -23.46 -11.67 -14.12
N HIS A 84 -24.53 -11.97 -14.86
CA HIS A 84 -24.43 -12.15 -16.31
C HIS A 84 -23.82 -10.90 -16.96
N ARG A 85 -22.72 -11.09 -17.70
CA ARG A 85 -21.98 -10.03 -18.41
C ARG A 85 -21.37 -8.95 -17.52
N ALA A 86 -20.98 -9.27 -16.28
CA ALA A 86 -20.23 -8.34 -15.45
C ALA A 86 -18.91 -7.93 -16.12
N PRO A 87 -18.57 -6.63 -16.17
CA PRO A 87 -17.29 -6.19 -16.69
C PRO A 87 -16.15 -6.71 -15.81
N PRO A 88 -14.92 -6.78 -16.35
CA PRO A 88 -13.74 -7.08 -15.54
C PRO A 88 -13.56 -6.05 -14.42
N PRO A 89 -13.03 -6.47 -13.26
CA PRO A 89 -12.64 -5.54 -12.21
C PRO A 89 -11.58 -4.55 -12.71
N LYS A 90 -11.63 -3.33 -12.19
CA LYS A 90 -10.61 -2.30 -12.43
C LYS A 90 -9.97 -1.94 -11.10
N VAL A 91 -8.65 -2.00 -11.03
CA VAL A 91 -7.87 -1.76 -9.82
C VAL A 91 -6.91 -0.61 -10.05
N LEU A 92 -6.82 0.27 -9.05
CA LEU A 92 -5.89 1.39 -9.02
C LEU A 92 -4.86 1.11 -7.91
N ASP A 93 -3.60 0.97 -8.29
CA ASP A 93 -2.48 0.84 -7.37
C ASP A 93 -1.77 2.20 -7.27
N LEU A 94 -1.96 2.90 -6.14
CA LEU A 94 -1.43 4.25 -5.94
C LEU A 94 0.07 4.29 -5.62
N CYS A 95 0.66 3.15 -5.28
CA CYS A 95 2.05 3.03 -4.84
C CYS A 95 2.73 1.88 -5.58
N MET A 96 2.52 1.81 -6.90
CA MET A 96 2.94 0.65 -7.67
C MET A 96 4.47 0.62 -7.82
N ALA A 97 5.14 -0.14 -6.95
CA ALA A 97 6.56 -0.47 -7.03
C ALA A 97 6.93 -1.57 -6.01
N PRO A 98 7.56 -2.69 -6.41
CA PRO A 98 7.66 -3.27 -7.76
C PRO A 98 6.38 -3.91 -8.32
N GLY A 99 5.23 -3.79 -7.64
CA GLY A 99 3.93 -4.27 -8.16
C GLY A 99 3.44 -5.63 -7.63
N GLY A 100 4.01 -6.16 -6.54
CA GLY A 100 3.62 -7.47 -6.00
C GLY A 100 2.13 -7.56 -5.56
N PHE A 101 1.56 -6.50 -4.98
CA PHE A 101 0.13 -6.46 -4.67
C PHE A 101 -0.73 -6.53 -5.94
N SER A 102 -0.39 -5.72 -6.94
CA SER A 102 -1.02 -5.73 -8.26
C SER A 102 -0.92 -7.11 -8.93
N GLU A 103 0.22 -7.78 -8.79
CA GLU A 103 0.36 -9.13 -9.30
C GLU A 103 -0.57 -10.12 -8.60
N GLN A 104 -0.64 -10.10 -7.26
CA GLN A 104 -1.56 -10.98 -6.53
C GLN A 104 -3.01 -10.74 -6.96
N VAL A 105 -3.43 -9.48 -7.14
CA VAL A 105 -4.75 -9.14 -7.68
C VAL A 105 -4.97 -9.77 -9.04
N ARG A 106 -3.99 -9.65 -9.95
CA ARG A 106 -4.07 -10.24 -11.30
C ARG A 106 -4.16 -11.76 -11.28
N GLN A 107 -3.51 -12.41 -10.31
CA GLN A 107 -3.56 -13.87 -10.13
C GLN A 107 -4.87 -14.35 -9.50
N SER A 108 -5.44 -13.59 -8.56
CA SER A 108 -6.68 -13.96 -7.85
C SER A 108 -7.96 -13.64 -8.63
N LEU A 109 -7.95 -12.64 -9.50
CA LEU A 109 -9.12 -12.20 -10.26
C LEU A 109 -9.11 -12.74 -11.70
N CYS A 110 -10.18 -12.45 -12.46
CA CYS A 110 -10.25 -12.87 -13.85
C CYS A 110 -9.08 -12.30 -14.70
N PRO A 111 -8.62 -13.01 -15.75
CA PRO A 111 -7.50 -12.58 -16.58
C PRO A 111 -7.68 -11.22 -17.30
N LEU A 112 -8.93 -10.74 -17.40
CA LEU A 112 -9.27 -9.46 -18.02
C LEU A 112 -9.25 -8.29 -17.04
N THR A 113 -8.88 -8.53 -15.77
CA THR A 113 -8.77 -7.47 -14.76
C THR A 113 -7.80 -6.40 -15.22
N GLU A 114 -8.27 -5.14 -15.21
CA GLU A 114 -7.46 -3.99 -15.58
C GLU A 114 -6.78 -3.43 -14.32
N ILE A 115 -5.45 -3.31 -14.36
CA ILE A 115 -4.68 -2.72 -13.27
C ILE A 115 -4.01 -1.45 -13.80
N ASN A 116 -4.30 -0.33 -13.15
CA ASN A 116 -3.68 0.95 -13.41
C ASN A 116 -2.78 1.30 -12.23
N GLY A 117 -1.49 1.45 -12.49
CA GLY A 117 -0.53 1.89 -11.48
C GLY A 117 -0.25 3.38 -11.57
N ILE A 118 -0.18 4.04 -10.42
CA ILE A 118 0.47 5.33 -10.28
C ILE A 118 1.80 5.08 -9.58
N THR A 119 2.87 5.58 -10.19
CA THR A 119 4.22 5.53 -9.65
C THR A 119 4.96 6.81 -10.04
N LEU A 120 6.02 7.13 -9.30
CA LEU A 120 6.86 8.27 -9.66
C LEU A 120 7.69 7.92 -10.90
N PRO A 121 8.03 8.90 -11.75
CA PRO A 121 9.05 8.70 -12.76
C PRO A 121 10.39 8.31 -12.13
N LEU A 122 11.19 7.49 -12.82
CA LEU A 122 12.51 7.04 -12.31
C LEU A 122 13.40 8.22 -11.88
N TRP A 123 13.39 9.31 -12.64
CA TRP A 123 14.18 10.51 -12.34
C TRP A 123 13.66 11.34 -11.16
N LEU A 124 12.48 11.03 -10.62
CA LEU A 124 11.90 11.63 -9.41
C LEU A 124 11.88 10.63 -8.24
N GLY A 125 12.71 9.59 -8.28
CA GLY A 125 12.75 8.56 -7.22
C GLY A 125 11.72 7.43 -7.42
N GLY A 126 11.18 7.28 -8.62
CA GLY A 126 10.39 6.11 -8.98
C GLY A 126 11.24 4.85 -9.07
N HIS A 127 10.62 3.69 -8.87
CA HIS A 127 11.26 2.39 -9.05
C HIS A 127 10.77 1.70 -10.32
N GLU A 128 11.66 0.90 -10.90
CA GLU A 128 11.33 0.02 -12.01
C GLU A 128 10.32 -1.05 -11.55
N LEU A 129 9.29 -1.28 -12.37
CA LEU A 129 8.34 -2.38 -12.17
C LEU A 129 8.98 -3.70 -12.60
N LEU A 130 8.68 -4.78 -11.86
CA LEU A 130 9.18 -6.12 -12.14
C LEU A 130 8.16 -6.98 -12.87
#